data_AF-A0A355QD19-F1
#
_entry.id   AF-A0A355QD19-F1
#
_cell.length_a   1.000
_cell.length_b   1.000
_cell.length_c   1.000
_cell.angle_alpha   90.00
_cell.angle_beta   90.00
_cell.angle_gamma   90.00
#
_symmetry.space_group_name_H-M   'P 1'
#
loop_
_entity.id
_entity.type
_entity.pdbx_description
1 polymer ?
#
loop_
_entity_poly.entity_id
_entity_poly.type
_entity_poly.pdbx_seq_one_letter_code
_entity_poly.pdbx_strand_id
1 'polypeptide(L)'
;AMLQDMAILTGGQVITEEVGLKVENVSLDMLGRARKVVVSKDETTIVEGEGDEVDINGRISQIKGEIDNTDSDYDREKLQERLAKLSGGVAVLKVGAATEVELKE
;
A
#
# COMPACT_ATOMS: atom_id res chain seq x y z
N ALA A 1 6.33 8.75 -5.93
CA ALA A 1 6.23 7.35 -6.42
C ALA A 1 5.58 6.41 -5.39
N MET A 2 6.18 6.19 -4.20
CA MET A 2 5.63 5.27 -3.19
C MET A 2 4.29 5.71 -2.58
N LEU A 3 4.08 7.01 -2.37
CA LEU A 3 2.78 7.53 -1.90
C LEU A 3 1.64 7.19 -2.85
N GLN A 4 1.91 7.21 -4.17
CA GLN A 4 0.94 6.83 -5.18
C GLN A 4 0.57 5.34 -5.10
N ASP A 5 1.55 4.49 -4.80
CA ASP A 5 1.31 3.05 -4.63
C ASP A 5 0.36 2.79 -3.46
N MET A 6 0.58 3.47 -2.33
CA MET A 6 -0.30 3.37 -1.16
C MET A 6 -1.69 3.97 -1.42
N ALA A 7 -1.75 5.08 -2.15
CA ALA A 7 -3.01 5.71 -2.54
C ALA A 7 -3.84 4.75 -3.41
N ILE A 8 -3.24 4.15 -4.44
CA ILE A 8 -3.90 3.15 -5.30
C ILE A 8 -4.34 1.93 -4.48
N LEU A 9 -3.47 1.41 -3.61
CA LEU A 9 -3.78 0.25 -2.76
C LEU A 9 -4.99 0.50 -1.83
N THR A 10 -5.17 1.74 -1.39
CA THR A 10 -6.23 2.12 -0.44
C THR A 10 -7.44 2.78 -1.12
N GLY A 11 -7.41 2.99 -2.44
CA GLY A 11 -8.46 3.69 -3.18
C GLY A 11 -8.50 5.21 -2.92
N GLY A 12 -7.43 5.78 -2.38
CA GLY A 12 -7.30 7.21 -2.11
C GLY A 12 -6.52 7.96 -3.19
N GLN A 13 -6.41 9.27 -3.01
CA GLN A 13 -5.58 10.15 -3.83
C GLN A 13 -4.48 10.80 -2.98
N VAL A 14 -3.28 10.92 -3.55
CA VAL A 14 -2.19 11.67 -2.91
C VAL A 14 -2.52 13.15 -2.95
N ILE A 15 -2.72 13.75 -1.78
CA ILE A 15 -2.95 15.20 -1.66
C ILE A 15 -1.61 15.92 -1.69
N THR A 16 -1.37 16.68 -2.74
CA THR A 16 -0.15 17.47 -2.93
C THR A 16 -0.46 18.76 -3.67
N GLU A 17 0.20 19.85 -3.27
CA GLU A 17 0.04 21.16 -3.90
C GLU A 17 0.55 21.20 -5.35
N GLU A 18 1.49 20.32 -5.72
CA GLU A 18 2.02 20.20 -7.08
C GLU A 18 0.93 19.83 -8.10
N VAL A 19 -0.11 19.13 -7.64
CA VAL A 19 -1.24 18.67 -8.47
C VAL A 19 -2.48 19.56 -8.23
N GLY A 20 -2.30 20.70 -7.54
CA GLY A 20 -3.35 21.69 -7.28
C GLY A 20 -4.34 21.28 -6.17
N LEU A 21 -4.03 20.23 -5.42
CA LEU A 21 -4.89 19.77 -4.32
C LEU A 21 -4.46 20.43 -3.01
N LYS A 22 -5.36 21.20 -2.43
CA LYS A 22 -5.19 21.80 -1.10
C LYS A 22 -5.93 20.98 -0.06
N VAL A 23 -5.33 20.84 1.12
CA VAL A 23 -5.94 20.14 2.27
C VAL A 23 -7.32 20.71 2.62
N GLU A 24 -7.51 22.01 2.41
CA GLU A 24 -8.77 22.74 2.64
C GLU A 24 -9.94 22.24 1.78
N ASN A 25 -9.67 21.64 0.62
CA ASN A 25 -10.68 21.18 -0.34
C ASN A 25 -10.82 19.66 -0.39
N VAL A 26 -10.24 18.93 0.57
CA VAL A 26 -10.27 17.46 0.58
C VAL A 26 -11.65 16.96 0.99
N SER A 27 -12.18 16.02 0.21
CA SER A 27 -13.42 15.32 0.50
C SER A 27 -13.16 13.84 0.85
N LEU A 28 -14.17 13.17 1.44
CA LEU A 28 -14.03 11.79 1.92
C LEU A 28 -13.76 10.78 0.80
N ASP A 29 -14.21 11.06 -0.42
CA ASP A 29 -13.95 10.27 -1.63
C ASP A 29 -12.49 10.32 -2.07
N MET A 30 -11.71 11.31 -1.61
CA MET A 30 -10.27 11.39 -1.89
C MET A 30 -9.44 10.60 -0.88
N LEU A 31 -10.03 10.18 0.24
CA LEU A 31 -9.32 9.46 1.30
C LEU A 31 -9.37 7.96 1.05
N GLY A 32 -8.23 7.31 1.21
CA GLY A 32 -8.14 5.85 1.14
C GLY A 32 -8.74 5.16 2.36
N ARG A 33 -9.12 3.89 2.20
CA ARG A 33 -9.67 3.04 3.25
C ARG A 33 -8.91 1.73 3.35
N ALA A 34 -8.86 1.18 4.56
CA ALA A 34 -8.30 -0.13 4.85
C ALA A 34 -8.99 -0.74 6.07
N ARG A 35 -9.07 -2.07 6.13
CA ARG A 35 -9.71 -2.77 7.25
C ARG A 35 -8.96 -2.59 8.57
N LYS A 36 -7.63 -2.68 8.54
CA LYS A 36 -6.78 -2.57 9.73
C LYS A 36 -5.45 -1.93 9.37
N VAL A 37 -5.02 -0.99 10.21
CA VAL A 37 -3.68 -0.38 10.14
C VAL A 37 -2.97 -0.67 11.45
N VAL A 38 -1.76 -1.22 11.37
CA VAL A 38 -0.90 -1.49 12.53
C VAL A 38 0.37 -0.67 12.37
N VAL A 39 0.63 0.20 13.35
CA VAL A 39 1.83 1.03 13.40
C VAL A 39 2.67 0.58 14.58
N SER A 40 3.89 0.12 14.31
CA SER A 40 4.91 -0.18 15.31
C SER A 40 5.95 0.94 15.35
N LYS A 41 7.03 0.74 16.12
CA LYS A 41 8.13 1.72 16.19
C LYS A 41 8.80 1.93 14.84
N ASP A 42 8.98 0.85 14.08
CA ASP A 42 9.83 0.83 12.89
C ASP A 42 9.04 0.51 11.60
N GLU A 43 7.79 0.02 11.72
CA GLU A 43 7.01 -0.48 10.58
C GLU A 43 5.55 -0.03 10.61
N THR A 44 4.96 0.11 9.42
CA THR A 44 3.52 0.35 9.24
C THR A 44 2.95 -0.69 8.29
N THR A 45 1.94 -1.43 8.75
CA THR A 45 1.26 -2.46 7.97
C THR A 45 -0.19 -2.04 7.71
N ILE A 46 -0.57 -1.99 6.44
CA ILE A 46 -1.94 -1.74 5.98
C ILE A 46 -2.52 -3.09 5.52
N VAL A 47 -3.62 -3.52 6.13
CA VAL A 47 -4.25 -4.81 5.88
C VAL A 47 -5.58 -4.58 5.17
N GLU A 48 -5.77 -5.25 4.03
CA GLU A 48 -6.96 -5.17 3.17
C GLU A 48 -7.36 -3.71 2.87
N GLY A 49 -6.60 -3.07 1.97
CA GLY A 49 -6.97 -1.77 1.41
C GLY A 49 -8.17 -1.89 0.46
N GLU A 50 -9.02 -0.87 0.39
CA GLU A 50 -10.22 -0.85 -0.45
C GLU A 50 -9.96 -0.24 -1.85
N GLY A 51 -8.75 -0.43 -2.39
CA GLY A 51 -8.42 -0.01 -3.76
C GLY A 51 -9.09 -0.89 -4.83
N ASP A 52 -9.36 -0.30 -6.01
CA ASP A 52 -9.87 -1.05 -7.15
C ASP A 52 -8.81 -2.03 -7.68
N GLU A 53 -9.19 -3.29 -7.87
CA GLU A 53 -8.29 -4.32 -8.42
C GLU A 53 -7.75 -3.95 -9.81
N VAL A 54 -8.53 -3.23 -10.62
CA VAL A 54 -8.11 -2.76 -11.95
C VAL A 54 -6.95 -1.77 -11.82
N ASP A 55 -7.07 -0.81 -10.90
CA ASP A 55 -6.04 0.21 -10.69
C ASP A 55 -4.77 -0.40 -10.07
N ILE A 56 -4.93 -1.33 -9.13
CA ILE A 56 -3.81 -2.07 -8.53
C ILE A 56 -3.05 -2.87 -9.60
N ASN A 57 -3.77 -3.62 -10.44
CA ASN A 57 -3.16 -4.40 -11.53
C ASN A 57 -2.52 -3.51 -12.59
N GLY A 58 -3.14 -2.36 -12.91
CA GLY A 58 -2.56 -1.34 -13.77
C GLY A 58 -1.24 -0.82 -13.22
N ARG A 59 -1.19 -0.53 -11.91
CA ARG A 59 0.01 -0.07 -11.23
C ARG A 59 1.12 -1.13 -11.19
N ILE A 60 0.77 -2.39 -10.92
CA ILE A 60 1.69 -3.53 -10.99
C ILE A 60 2.31 -3.63 -12.39
N SER A 61 1.49 -3.50 -13.43
CA SER A 61 1.94 -3.58 -14.83
C SER A 61 2.86 -2.43 -15.19
N GLN A 62 2.55 -1.22 -14.73
CA GLN A 62 3.41 -0.05 -14.90
C GLN A 62 4.80 -0.28 -14.27
N ILE A 63 4.85 -0.74 -13.01
CA ILE A 63 6.12 -0.97 -12.31
C ILE A 63 6.93 -2.09 -12.99
N LYS A 64 6.28 -3.15 -13.49
CA LYS A 64 6.96 -4.18 -14.29
C LYS A 64 7.59 -3.60 -15.56
N GLY A 65 6.86 -2.74 -16.27
CA GLY A 65 7.42 -2.04 -17.43
C GLY A 65 8.59 -1.11 -17.05
N GLU A 66 8.52 -0.42 -15.92
CA GLU A 66 9.63 0.42 -15.41
C GLU A 66 10.87 -0.44 -15.08
N ILE A 67 10.69 -1.65 -14.54
CA ILE A 67 11.76 -2.62 -14.25
C ILE A 67 12.46 -3.08 -15.53
N ASP A 68 11.69 -3.39 -16.57
CA ASP A 68 12.25 -3.91 -17.83
C ASP A 68 13.01 -2.84 -18.61
N ASN A 69 12.66 -1.56 -18.40
CA ASN A 69 13.27 -0.42 -19.11
C ASN A 69 14.43 0.24 -18.34
N THR A 70 14.76 -0.21 -17.13
CA THR A 70 15.87 0.36 -16.36
C THR A 70 17.17 -0.43 -16.53
N ASP A 71 18.24 0.30 -16.85
CA ASP A 71 19.61 -0.22 -16.90
C ASP A 71 20.35 -0.09 -15.56
N SER A 72 19.71 0.52 -14.56
CA SER A 72 20.25 0.74 -13.21
C SER A 72 19.83 -0.39 -12.28
N ASP A 73 20.81 -1.14 -11.77
CA ASP A 73 20.54 -2.21 -10.80
C ASP A 73 19.92 -1.68 -9.50
N TYR A 74 20.31 -0.47 -9.08
CA TYR A 74 19.73 0.21 -7.91
C TYR A 74 18.23 0.49 -8.11
N ASP A 75 17.86 1.03 -9.28
CA ASP A 75 16.45 1.33 -9.57
C ASP A 75 15.63 0.05 -9.73
N ARG A 76 16.22 -0.98 -10.34
CA ARG A 76 15.61 -2.30 -10.45
C ARG A 76 15.26 -2.88 -9.08
N GLU A 77 16.20 -2.84 -8.13
CA GLU A 77 15.99 -3.32 -6.76
C GLU A 77 14.86 -2.54 -6.08
N LYS A 78 14.85 -1.21 -6.18
CA LYS A 78 13.82 -0.37 -5.57
C LYS A 78 12.44 -0.57 -6.19
N LEU A 79 12.36 -0.80 -7.49
CA LEU A 79 11.11 -1.11 -8.17
C LEU A 79 10.61 -2.51 -7.81
N GLN A 80 11.50 -3.49 -7.66
CA GLN A 80 11.14 -4.83 -7.18
C GLN A 80 10.60 -4.80 -5.75
N GLU A 81 11.18 -4.03 -4.84
CA GLU A 81 10.64 -3.82 -3.49
C GLU A 81 9.20 -3.29 -3.52
N ARG A 82 8.94 -2.30 -4.38
CA ARG A 82 7.60 -1.70 -4.54
C ARG A 82 6.61 -2.71 -5.13
N LEU A 83 7.02 -3.42 -6.18
CA LEU A 83 6.22 -4.46 -6.82
C LEU A 83 5.83 -5.54 -5.80
N ALA A 84 6.79 -6.03 -5.03
CA ALA A 84 6.56 -7.06 -4.02
C ALA A 84 5.54 -6.62 -2.97
N LYS A 85 5.60 -5.36 -2.51
CA LYS A 85 4.63 -4.80 -1.55
C LYS A 85 3.22 -4.69 -2.13
N LEU A 86 3.07 -4.40 -3.41
CA LEU A 86 1.77 -4.32 -4.07
C LEU A 86 1.18 -5.69 -4.40
N SER A 87 1.99 -6.65 -4.88
CA SER A 87 1.52 -7.97 -5.30
C SER A 87 1.43 -9.00 -4.18
N GLY A 88 2.24 -8.85 -3.12
CA GLY A 88 2.38 -9.86 -2.06
C GLY A 88 1.23 -9.88 -1.05
N GLY A 89 0.54 -8.75 -0.88
CA GLY A 89 -0.54 -8.61 0.11
C GLY A 89 -0.08 -8.84 1.55
N VAL A 90 -1.03 -9.07 2.46
CA VAL A 90 -0.76 -9.37 3.88
C VAL A 90 -1.56 -10.60 4.30
N ALA A 91 -0.86 -11.66 4.71
CA ALA A 91 -1.51 -12.85 5.26
C ALA A 91 -1.86 -12.62 6.74
N VAL A 92 -3.11 -12.88 7.12
CA VAL A 92 -3.59 -12.74 8.50
C VAL A 92 -3.92 -14.12 9.07
N LEU A 93 -3.16 -14.54 10.08
CA LEU A 93 -3.45 -15.75 10.86
C LEU A 93 -4.27 -15.39 12.10
N LYS A 94 -5.41 -16.05 12.28
CA LYS A 94 -6.28 -15.87 13.45
C LYS A 94 -6.20 -17.12 14.32
N VAL A 95 -5.48 -16.99 15.43
CA VAL A 95 -5.33 -18.07 16.43
C VAL A 95 -6.31 -17.80 17.57
N GLY A 96 -7.11 -18.79 17.94
CA GLY A 96 -8.05 -18.72 19.07
C GLY A 96 -7.50 -19.47 20.28
N ALA A 97 -7.89 -19.04 21.48
CA ALA A 97 -7.52 -19.67 22.75
C ALA A 97 -8.69 -19.60 23.76
N ALA A 98 -8.69 -20.46 24.77
CA ALA A 98 -9.74 -20.50 25.79
C ALA A 98 -9.53 -19.44 26.90
N THR A 99 -8.27 -19.01 27.12
CA THR A 99 -7.91 -17.99 28.11
C THR A 99 -6.99 -16.93 27.53
N GLU A 100 -6.91 -15.74 28.16
CA GLU A 100 -6.01 -14.66 27.72
C GLU A 100 -4.53 -15.03 27.82
N VAL A 101 -4.17 -15.93 28.75
CA VAL A 101 -2.78 -16.38 28.95
C VAL A 101 -2.33 -17.21 27.76
N GLU A 102 -3.14 -18.18 27.35
CA GLU A 102 -2.90 -19.03 26.18
C GLU A 102 -2.89 -18.24 24.86
N LEU A 103 -3.57 -17.10 24.77
CA LEU A 103 -3.58 -16.26 23.56
C LEU A 103 -2.28 -15.44 23.40
N LYS A 104 -1.52 -15.27 24.47
CA LYS A 104 -0.27 -14.50 24.50
C LYS A 104 0.99 -15.38 24.44
N GLU A 105 0.83 -16.69 24.66
CA GLU A 105 1.86 -17.72 24.46
C GLU A 105 1.99 -18.11 22.97
#